data_AF-A0A3R7QEC1-F1
#
_entry.id   AF-A0A3R7QEC1-F1
#
_cell.length_a   1.000
_cell.length_b   1.000
_cell.length_c   1.000
_cell.angle_alpha   90.00
_cell.angle_beta   90.00
_cell.angle_gamma   90.00
#
_symmetry.space_group_name_H-M   'P 1'
#
loop_
_entity.id
_entity.type
_entity.pdbx_description
1 polymer ?
#
loop_
_entity_poly.entity_id
_entity_poly.type
_entity_poly.pdbx_seq_one_letter_code
_entity_poly.pdbx_strand_id
1 'polypeptide(L)'
;MFGAPKSPPKPRRCVIGCLRGGTRIRRRDWLREGSGGPFERKPGRARTCPECQTLVKGCSPNPVGQAVEEVQHPAIQVDASRPVTCALSYPKYEEHAGSSLDVILVNRYFSWYSDTGHLELIYNQTVNEFTEWHLLHNKPVMISEYGAGTIAGFHMDPAFTWTEEYQAELMVENFKAFDTLRSKGFFFGEMIWNFADFATNMGKWVLKVFFNSQ
;
A
#
# COMPACT_ATOMS: atom_id res chain seq x y z
N MET A 1 37.31 -42.40 -41.36
CA MET A 1 35.92 -41.90 -41.39
C MET A 1 35.31 -42.12 -40.01
N PHE A 2 34.88 -41.03 -39.34
CA PHE A 2 34.00 -40.93 -38.14
C PHE A 2 34.46 -41.62 -36.84
N GLY A 3 34.49 -41.01 -35.65
CA GLY A 3 34.16 -39.67 -35.17
C GLY A 3 34.08 -39.69 -33.64
N ALA A 4 34.76 -38.76 -32.94
CA ALA A 4 34.80 -38.70 -31.47
C ALA A 4 33.44 -38.29 -30.84
N PRO A 5 33.15 -38.69 -29.59
CA PRO A 5 31.87 -38.39 -28.92
C PRO A 5 31.70 -36.89 -28.64
N LYS A 6 30.49 -36.37 -28.90
CA LYS A 6 30.13 -34.96 -28.71
C LYS A 6 29.98 -34.62 -27.22
N SER A 7 30.59 -33.53 -26.78
CA SER A 7 30.38 -32.95 -25.46
C SER A 7 28.95 -32.39 -25.29
N PRO A 8 28.37 -32.37 -24.07
CA PRO A 8 27.04 -31.80 -23.82
C PRO A 8 27.00 -30.28 -24.12
N PRO A 9 25.84 -29.75 -24.52
CA PRO A 9 25.70 -28.34 -24.86
C PRO A 9 25.89 -27.46 -23.60
N LYS A 10 26.74 -26.43 -23.72
CA LYS A 10 26.86 -25.40 -22.68
C LYS A 10 25.53 -24.64 -22.52
N PRO A 11 25.13 -24.25 -21.30
CA PRO A 11 23.94 -23.43 -21.11
C PRO A 11 24.12 -22.10 -21.85
N ARG A 12 23.14 -21.77 -22.71
CA ARG A 12 23.12 -20.49 -23.43
C ARG A 12 22.84 -19.38 -22.43
N ARG A 13 23.78 -18.46 -22.23
CA ARG A 13 23.50 -17.18 -21.56
C ARG A 13 22.41 -16.47 -22.36
N CYS A 14 21.31 -16.12 -21.70
CA CYS A 14 20.29 -15.25 -22.27
C CYS A 14 20.91 -13.85 -22.42
N VAL A 15 21.24 -13.46 -23.65
CA VAL A 15 21.67 -12.11 -24.00
C VAL A 15 20.43 -11.33 -24.42
N ILE A 16 19.63 -10.88 -23.45
CA ILE A 16 18.70 -9.79 -23.68
C ILE A 16 19.32 -8.57 -23.02
N GLY A 17 19.93 -7.74 -23.87
CA GLY A 17 20.44 -6.44 -23.49
C GLY A 17 19.32 -5.60 -22.90
N CYS A 18 19.54 -5.14 -21.68
CA CYS A 18 18.85 -4.00 -21.10
C CYS A 18 18.98 -2.84 -22.10
N LEU A 19 17.87 -2.35 -22.67
CA LEU A 19 17.85 -1.14 -23.49
C LEU A 19 18.23 0.05 -22.60
N ARG A 20 19.53 0.29 -22.44
CA ARG A 20 20.08 1.59 -22.03
C ARG A 20 19.90 2.53 -23.22
N GLY A 21 18.85 3.36 -23.18
CA GLY A 21 18.66 4.40 -24.18
C GLY A 21 17.24 4.94 -24.18
N GLY A 22 17.05 6.12 -23.59
CA GLY A 22 15.76 6.79 -23.54
C GLY A 22 15.12 6.93 -24.92
N THR A 23 13.94 6.35 -25.08
CA THR A 23 12.98 6.74 -26.12
C THR A 23 11.60 6.85 -25.49
N ARG A 24 11.12 8.09 -25.48
CA ARG A 24 9.81 8.52 -24.99
C ARG A 24 8.73 7.89 -25.87
N ILE A 25 7.86 7.06 -25.29
CA ILE A 25 6.66 6.54 -25.99
C ILE A 25 5.82 7.75 -26.41
N ARG A 26 5.70 8.01 -27.72
CA ARG A 26 4.83 9.07 -28.23
C ARG A 26 3.39 8.54 -28.35
N ARG A 27 2.44 9.40 -28.02
CA ARG A 27 0.98 9.23 -27.99
C ARG A 27 0.30 8.85 -29.34
N ARG A 28 1.00 8.26 -30.32
CA ARG A 28 0.49 8.06 -31.69
C ARG A 28 0.30 6.61 -32.16
N ASP A 29 0.57 5.61 -31.32
CA ASP A 29 0.41 4.20 -31.73
C ASP A 29 -0.99 3.61 -31.47
N TRP A 30 -1.99 4.44 -31.15
CA TRP A 30 -3.36 3.99 -30.81
C TRP A 30 -4.42 4.22 -31.90
N LEU A 31 -4.04 4.62 -33.12
CA LEU A 31 -5.03 4.85 -34.19
C LEU A 31 -4.63 4.14 -35.49
N ARG A 32 -5.09 2.90 -35.63
CA ARG A 32 -5.53 2.37 -36.92
C ARG A 32 -6.76 1.48 -36.72
N GLU A 33 -7.84 1.89 -37.39
CA GLU A 33 -9.13 1.23 -37.46
C GLU A 33 -9.07 -0.10 -38.22
N GLY A 34 -9.93 -1.04 -37.82
CA GLY A 34 -10.15 -2.32 -38.51
C GLY A 34 -11.36 -3.06 -37.95
N SER A 35 -12.54 -2.75 -38.51
CA SER A 35 -13.74 -3.59 -38.68
C SER A 35 -14.34 -4.39 -37.50
N GLY A 36 -15.47 -3.88 -36.96
CA GLY A 36 -16.74 -4.61 -36.75
C GLY A 36 -16.80 -5.83 -35.83
N GLY A 37 -17.16 -5.63 -34.56
CA GLY A 37 -17.64 -6.65 -33.61
C GLY A 37 -17.84 -6.07 -32.19
N PRO A 38 -18.69 -6.66 -31.31
CA PRO A 38 -18.95 -6.11 -29.98
C PRO A 38 -17.67 -6.12 -29.12
N PHE A 39 -17.39 -5.00 -28.45
CA PHE A 39 -16.19 -4.79 -27.65
C PHE A 39 -16.27 -5.58 -26.32
N GLU A 40 -15.82 -6.84 -26.36
CA GLU A 40 -15.58 -7.62 -25.15
C GLU A 40 -14.17 -7.32 -24.64
N ARG A 41 -14.05 -6.65 -23.48
CA ARG A 41 -12.74 -6.45 -22.82
C ARG A 41 -12.20 -7.81 -22.39
N LYS A 42 -11.33 -8.42 -23.20
CA LYS A 42 -10.57 -9.59 -22.76
C LYS A 42 -9.62 -9.16 -21.62
N PRO A 43 -9.58 -9.87 -20.48
CA PRO A 43 -8.65 -9.56 -19.41
C PRO A 43 -7.23 -9.72 -19.95
N GLY A 44 -6.40 -8.68 -19.73
CA GLY A 44 -5.01 -8.66 -20.16
C GLY A 44 -4.26 -9.86 -19.57
N ARG A 45 -4.02 -10.89 -20.39
CA ARG A 45 -3.17 -12.01 -20.00
C ARG A 45 -1.77 -11.48 -19.71
N ALA A 46 -1.30 -11.71 -18.50
CA ALA A 46 0.13 -11.66 -18.20
C ALA A 46 0.86 -12.54 -19.22
N ARG A 47 1.66 -11.93 -20.08
CA ARG A 47 2.42 -12.65 -21.12
C ARG A 47 3.65 -13.25 -20.45
N THR A 48 3.61 -14.53 -20.12
CA THR A 48 4.77 -15.32 -19.70
C THR A 48 5.67 -15.62 -20.89
N CYS A 49 6.99 -15.61 -20.70
CA CYS A 49 7.94 -16.05 -21.72
C CYS A 49 7.83 -17.57 -21.94
N PRO A 50 7.73 -18.07 -23.19
CA PRO A 50 7.51 -19.50 -23.47
C PRO A 50 8.66 -20.43 -23.05
N GLU A 51 9.87 -19.89 -22.82
CA GLU A 51 11.05 -20.71 -22.48
C GLU A 51 11.31 -20.84 -20.98
N CYS A 52 10.90 -19.88 -20.15
CA CYS A 52 11.24 -19.85 -18.73
C CYS A 52 10.05 -19.73 -17.77
N GLN A 53 8.81 -19.68 -18.28
CA GLN A 53 7.55 -19.55 -17.52
C GLN A 53 7.52 -18.45 -16.44
N THR A 54 8.52 -17.57 -16.39
CA THR A 54 8.60 -16.49 -15.41
C THR A 54 7.85 -15.28 -15.96
N LEU A 55 7.05 -14.66 -15.09
CA LEU A 55 6.37 -13.39 -15.36
C LEU A 55 7.43 -12.38 -15.84
N VAL A 56 7.15 -11.70 -16.95
CA VAL A 56 7.98 -10.60 -17.44
C VAL A 56 7.92 -9.48 -16.38
N LYS A 57 8.85 -9.49 -15.41
CA LYS A 57 9.14 -8.35 -14.54
C LYS A 57 9.82 -7.29 -15.42
N GLY A 58 8.98 -6.53 -16.13
CA GLY A 58 9.35 -5.50 -17.09
C GLY A 58 9.27 -4.08 -16.54
N CYS A 59 9.45 -3.88 -15.25
CA CYS A 59 9.75 -2.57 -14.67
C CYS A 59 11.08 -2.70 -13.96
N SER A 60 12.00 -1.75 -14.16
CA SER A 60 13.18 -1.69 -13.31
C SER A 60 12.69 -1.70 -11.85
N PRO A 61 13.35 -2.43 -10.95
CA PRO A 61 12.94 -2.41 -9.55
C PRO A 61 12.83 -0.98 -9.06
N ASN A 62 11.73 -0.64 -8.38
CA ASN A 62 11.64 0.68 -7.77
C ASN A 62 12.72 0.76 -6.66
N PRO A 63 13.56 1.82 -6.62
CA PRO A 63 14.62 1.95 -5.62
C PRO A 63 14.13 1.81 -4.17
N VAL A 64 12.90 2.25 -3.88
CA VAL A 64 12.28 2.12 -2.55
C VAL A 64 12.01 0.66 -2.21
N GLY A 65 11.41 -0.10 -3.13
CA GLY A 65 11.15 -1.53 -2.93
C GLY A 65 12.45 -2.31 -2.73
N GLN A 66 13.50 -1.98 -3.49
CA GLN A 66 14.82 -2.59 -3.33
C GLN A 66 15.43 -2.29 -1.96
N ALA A 67 15.39 -1.03 -1.52
CA ALA A 67 15.92 -0.65 -0.22
C ALA A 67 15.22 -1.40 0.94
N VAL A 68 13.91 -1.64 0.82
CA VAL A 68 13.17 -2.42 1.83
C VAL A 68 13.59 -3.89 1.81
N GLU A 69 13.74 -4.50 0.62
CA GLU A 69 14.27 -5.88 0.49
C GLU A 69 15.68 -6.00 1.09
N GLU A 70 16.55 -5.03 0.83
CA GLU A 70 17.93 -4.99 1.33
C GLU A 70 18.01 -4.94 2.86
N VAL A 71 17.04 -4.30 3.54
CA VAL A 71 16.96 -4.25 5.01
C VAL A 71 16.24 -5.47 5.58
N GLN A 72 15.23 -6.00 4.88
CA GLN A 72 14.46 -7.15 5.34
C GLN A 72 15.31 -8.43 5.39
N HIS A 73 16.17 -8.66 4.41
CA HIS A 73 17.00 -9.87 4.37
C HIS A 73 17.89 -10.03 5.62
N PRO A 74 18.66 -9.01 6.04
CA PRO A 74 19.38 -9.03 7.31
C PRO A 74 18.48 -9.22 8.53
N ALA A 75 17.30 -8.57 8.59
CA ALA A 75 16.40 -8.70 9.72
C ALA A 75 15.96 -10.16 9.94
N ILE A 76 15.59 -10.85 8.86
CA ILE A 76 15.23 -12.27 8.88
C ILE A 76 16.43 -13.16 9.27
N GLN A 77 17.65 -12.81 8.86
CA GLN A 77 18.86 -13.54 9.24
C GLN A 77 19.17 -13.45 10.74
N VAL A 78 18.88 -12.30 11.36
CA VAL A 78 19.04 -12.09 12.80
C VAL A 78 17.96 -12.83 13.59
N ASP A 79 16.71 -12.77 13.11
CA ASP A 79 15.59 -13.45 13.75
C ASP A 79 14.49 -13.82 12.74
N ALA A 80 14.45 -15.10 12.36
CA ALA A 80 13.43 -15.63 11.46
C ALA A 80 12.11 -16.01 12.17
N SER A 81 12.02 -15.87 13.50
CA SER A 81 10.82 -16.25 14.27
C SER A 81 9.74 -15.18 14.33
N ARG A 82 10.06 -13.94 13.90
CA ARG A 82 9.17 -12.78 13.99
C ARG A 82 8.87 -12.21 12.60
N PRO A 83 7.64 -11.73 12.35
CA PRO A 83 7.29 -11.09 11.10
C PRO A 83 8.00 -9.73 10.96
N VAL A 84 8.38 -9.39 9.73
CA VAL A 84 8.98 -8.11 9.36
C VAL A 84 7.92 -7.23 8.69
N THR A 85 7.87 -5.97 9.11
CA THR A 85 6.96 -4.97 8.53
C THR A 85 7.56 -3.56 8.62
N CYS A 86 6.92 -2.59 7.96
CA CYS A 86 7.15 -1.17 8.13
C CYS A 86 5.84 -0.40 7.94
N ALA A 87 5.76 0.82 8.49
CA ALA A 87 4.58 1.67 8.35
C ALA A 87 4.55 2.34 6.97
N LEU A 88 3.47 2.14 6.23
CA LEU A 88 3.28 2.63 4.87
C LEU A 88 2.30 3.79 4.84
N SER A 89 2.64 4.86 4.11
CA SER A 89 1.77 6.02 3.92
C SER A 89 1.54 6.38 2.45
N TYR A 90 2.30 5.79 1.52
CA TYR A 90 2.10 6.03 0.08
C TYR A 90 0.79 5.41 -0.43
N PRO A 91 0.26 5.90 -1.57
CA PRO A 91 -0.88 5.27 -2.23
C PRO A 91 -0.57 3.81 -2.59
N LYS A 92 -1.51 2.91 -2.31
CA LYS A 92 -1.37 1.46 -2.50
C LYS A 92 -0.84 0.97 -3.86
N TYR A 93 -1.11 1.69 -4.95
CA TYR A 93 -0.65 1.31 -6.30
C TYR A 93 0.74 1.87 -6.65
N GLU A 94 1.24 2.80 -5.84
CA GLU A 94 2.56 3.42 -5.96
C GLU A 94 3.51 2.98 -4.85
N GLU A 95 3.01 2.19 -3.90
CA GLU A 95 3.81 1.57 -2.86
C GLU A 95 4.51 0.32 -3.39
N HIS A 96 5.81 0.23 -3.13
CA HIS A 96 6.67 -0.82 -3.64
C HIS A 96 7.26 -1.71 -2.52
N ALA A 97 7.11 -1.33 -1.26
CA ALA A 97 7.55 -2.08 -0.10
C ALA A 97 6.61 -3.24 0.26
N GLY A 98 5.30 -3.08 0.02
CA GLY A 98 4.28 -4.03 0.51
C GLY A 98 4.45 -5.47 0.02
N SER A 99 5.05 -5.69 -1.15
CA SER A 99 5.34 -7.05 -1.64
C SER A 99 6.39 -7.79 -0.81
N SER A 100 7.26 -7.07 -0.11
CA SER A 100 8.40 -7.65 0.60
C SER A 100 8.02 -7.97 2.06
N LEU A 101 7.18 -7.18 2.71
CA LEU A 101 6.79 -7.33 4.13
C LEU A 101 5.96 -8.58 4.44
N ASP A 102 5.97 -9.09 5.67
CA ASP A 102 5.12 -10.22 6.08
C ASP A 102 3.67 -9.81 6.37
N VAL A 103 3.49 -8.61 6.93
CA VAL A 103 2.19 -7.97 7.20
C VAL A 103 2.22 -6.51 6.75
N ILE A 104 1.06 -5.94 6.44
CA ILE A 104 0.94 -4.57 5.93
C ILE A 104 0.43 -3.65 7.04
N LEU A 105 1.21 -2.61 7.37
CA LEU A 105 0.84 -1.56 8.30
C LEU A 105 0.63 -0.27 7.50
N VAL A 106 -0.57 0.32 7.61
CA VAL A 106 -0.93 1.51 6.82
C VAL A 106 -1.26 2.68 7.76
N ASN A 107 -0.65 3.84 7.51
CA ASN A 107 -0.98 5.11 8.16
C ASN A 107 -2.01 5.87 7.31
N ARG A 108 -3.20 6.11 7.85
CA ARG A 108 -4.27 6.85 7.18
C ARG A 108 -4.99 7.80 8.11
N TYR A 109 -5.33 8.96 7.56
CA TYR A 109 -5.91 10.09 8.28
C TYR A 109 -7.10 10.65 7.49
N PHE A 110 -8.05 9.76 7.16
CA PHE A 110 -9.28 10.13 6.47
C PHE A 110 -10.04 11.17 7.29
N SER A 111 -10.64 12.15 6.61
CA SER A 111 -11.29 13.31 7.20
C SER A 111 -10.34 14.25 7.98
N TRP A 112 -9.03 14.00 8.00
CA TRP A 112 -8.06 14.89 8.65
C TRP A 112 -7.10 15.50 7.64
N TYR A 113 -6.27 14.68 6.99
CA TYR A 113 -5.35 15.14 5.94
C TYR A 113 -5.93 15.03 4.52
N SER A 114 -6.95 14.21 4.35
CA SER A 114 -7.74 14.11 3.11
C SER A 114 -9.22 14.35 3.44
N ASP A 115 -9.93 15.01 2.54
CA ASP A 115 -11.37 15.29 2.66
C ASP A 115 -11.74 15.85 4.04
N THR A 116 -10.94 16.81 4.52
CA THR A 116 -11.06 17.38 5.87
C THR A 116 -12.48 17.90 6.13
N GLY A 117 -13.08 17.48 7.24
CA GLY A 117 -14.45 17.83 7.62
C GLY A 117 -15.50 16.80 7.20
N HIS A 118 -15.17 15.89 6.29
CA HIS A 118 -16.10 14.90 5.75
C HIS A 118 -16.04 13.57 6.49
N LEU A 119 -16.58 13.54 7.71
CA LEU A 119 -16.59 12.34 8.56
C LEU A 119 -17.38 11.18 7.92
N GLU A 120 -18.42 11.51 7.16
CA GLU A 120 -19.29 10.56 6.45
C GLU A 120 -18.55 9.70 5.41
N LEU A 121 -17.37 10.15 4.95
CA LEU A 121 -16.58 9.43 3.96
C LEU A 121 -15.65 8.37 4.58
N ILE A 122 -15.33 8.48 5.87
CA ILE A 122 -14.35 7.64 6.57
C ILE A 122 -14.67 6.16 6.37
N TYR A 123 -15.92 5.77 6.61
CA TYR A 123 -16.32 4.36 6.54
C TYR A 123 -16.04 3.76 5.17
N ASN A 124 -16.54 4.39 4.10
CA ASN A 124 -16.39 3.88 2.74
C ASN A 124 -14.93 3.92 2.28
N GLN A 125 -14.20 5.00 2.57
CA GLN A 125 -12.79 5.13 2.19
C GLN A 125 -11.93 4.06 2.88
N THR A 126 -12.14 3.86 4.17
CA THR A 126 -11.40 2.87 4.97
C THR A 126 -11.69 1.45 4.51
N VAL A 127 -12.97 1.07 4.38
CA VAL A 127 -13.33 -0.29 3.95
C VAL A 127 -12.77 -0.58 2.56
N ASN A 128 -12.86 0.37 1.62
CA ASN A 128 -12.38 0.19 0.26
C ASN A 128 -10.86 0.08 0.23
N GLU A 129 -10.14 1.03 0.81
CA GLU A 129 -8.67 1.05 0.72
C GLU A 129 -8.04 -0.17 1.37
N PHE A 130 -8.49 -0.57 2.56
CA PHE A 130 -7.90 -1.74 3.25
C PHE A 130 -8.27 -3.07 2.59
N THR A 131 -9.44 -3.16 1.95
CA THR A 131 -9.77 -4.31 1.11
C THR A 131 -8.84 -4.38 -0.10
N GLU A 132 -8.54 -3.25 -0.73
CA GLU A 132 -7.64 -3.20 -1.89
C GLU A 132 -6.18 -3.51 -1.51
N TRP A 133 -5.69 -3.03 -0.36
CA TRP A 133 -4.39 -3.43 0.19
C TRP A 133 -4.28 -4.95 0.34
N HIS A 134 -5.31 -5.57 0.91
CA HIS A 134 -5.35 -7.02 1.04
C HIS A 134 -5.38 -7.72 -0.33
N LEU A 135 -6.20 -7.26 -1.27
CA LEU A 135 -6.28 -7.85 -2.63
C LEU A 135 -4.98 -7.71 -3.42
N LEU A 136 -4.23 -6.62 -3.23
CA LEU A 136 -2.98 -6.37 -3.93
C LEU A 136 -1.84 -7.28 -3.49
N HIS A 137 -1.76 -7.57 -2.19
CA HIS A 137 -0.62 -8.31 -1.62
C HIS A 137 -0.98 -9.70 -1.08
N ASN A 138 -2.27 -9.99 -0.90
CA ASN A 138 -2.78 -11.19 -0.24
C ASN A 138 -2.15 -11.42 1.15
N LYS A 139 -2.08 -10.35 1.95
CA LYS A 139 -1.46 -10.32 3.28
C LYS A 139 -2.41 -9.75 4.34
N PRO A 140 -2.25 -10.09 5.62
CA PRO A 140 -2.95 -9.40 6.70
C PRO A 140 -2.61 -7.90 6.69
N VAL A 141 -3.61 -7.07 6.99
CA VAL A 141 -3.48 -5.61 6.99
C VAL A 141 -3.95 -5.05 8.33
N MET A 142 -3.27 -4.04 8.85
CA MET A 142 -3.73 -3.25 9.99
C MET A 142 -3.52 -1.76 9.74
N ILE A 143 -4.28 -0.92 10.44
CA ILE A 143 -4.04 0.52 10.48
C ILE A 143 -3.08 0.83 11.63
N SER A 144 -1.90 1.34 11.32
CA SER A 144 -0.87 1.65 12.32
C SER A 144 -0.96 3.07 12.87
N GLU A 145 -1.65 3.96 12.17
CA GLU A 145 -1.95 5.32 12.66
C GLU A 145 -3.26 5.84 12.07
N TYR A 146 -4.09 6.44 12.93
CA TYR A 146 -5.27 7.24 12.57
C TYR A 146 -5.70 8.20 13.69
N GLY A 147 -6.56 9.17 13.37
CA GLY A 147 -7.20 10.10 14.33
C GLY A 147 -7.23 11.56 13.83
N ALA A 148 -7.92 12.48 14.53
CA ALA A 148 -7.85 13.94 14.29
C ALA A 148 -7.25 14.74 15.46
N GLY A 149 -6.51 15.81 15.14
CA GLY A 149 -5.97 16.73 16.14
C GLY A 149 -7.07 17.35 16.98
N THR A 150 -6.83 17.56 18.28
CA THR A 150 -7.87 18.01 19.23
C THR A 150 -7.30 18.94 20.28
N ILE A 151 -7.97 20.07 20.53
CA ILE A 151 -7.64 20.99 21.62
C ILE A 151 -8.61 20.71 22.77
N ALA A 152 -8.08 20.38 23.95
CA ALA A 152 -8.89 20.15 25.14
C ALA A 152 -9.76 21.36 25.48
N GLY A 153 -11.04 21.12 25.77
CA GLY A 153 -12.04 22.14 26.07
C GLY A 153 -12.55 22.90 24.85
N PHE A 154 -12.13 22.55 23.62
CA PHE A 154 -12.70 23.12 22.42
C PHE A 154 -13.89 22.28 21.95
N HIS A 155 -15.08 22.84 22.10
CA HIS A 155 -16.35 22.17 21.78
C HIS A 155 -17.12 22.94 20.72
N MET A 156 -17.80 22.22 19.82
CA MET A 156 -18.69 22.81 18.82
C MET A 156 -19.77 21.83 18.37
N ASP A 157 -20.95 22.36 18.06
CA ASP A 157 -22.04 21.64 17.38
C ASP A 157 -22.51 22.49 16.17
N PRO A 158 -22.41 22.01 14.92
CA PRO A 158 -21.90 20.70 14.52
C PRO A 158 -20.39 20.54 14.79
N ALA A 159 -19.92 19.29 14.90
CA ALA A 159 -18.52 18.96 15.11
C ALA A 159 -17.61 19.60 14.04
N PHE A 160 -16.47 20.14 14.45
CA PHE A 160 -15.54 20.83 13.56
C PHE A 160 -14.10 20.47 13.89
N THR A 161 -13.18 20.58 12.93
CA THR A 161 -11.77 20.21 13.13
C THR A 161 -11.19 20.87 14.40
N TRP A 162 -10.41 20.12 15.17
CA TRP A 162 -9.84 20.47 16.48
C TRP A 162 -10.79 20.36 17.69
N THR A 163 -12.09 20.13 17.50
CA THR A 163 -13.00 19.93 18.64
C THR A 163 -12.95 18.51 19.17
N GLU A 164 -13.35 18.33 20.43
CA GLU A 164 -13.47 17.01 21.06
C GLU A 164 -14.52 16.15 20.34
N GLU A 165 -15.64 16.74 19.93
CA GLU A 165 -16.71 16.05 19.19
C GLU A 165 -16.20 15.51 17.87
N TYR A 166 -15.38 16.28 17.15
CA TYR A 166 -14.81 15.85 15.87
C TYR A 166 -13.89 14.64 16.03
N GLN A 167 -13.09 14.62 17.10
CA GLN A 167 -12.26 13.46 17.42
C GLN A 167 -13.13 12.24 17.72
N ALA A 168 -14.15 12.41 18.57
CA ALA A 168 -15.04 11.33 18.97
C ALA A 168 -15.79 10.74 17.77
N GLU A 169 -16.40 11.57 16.93
CA GLU A 169 -17.13 11.14 15.73
C GLU A 169 -16.19 10.47 14.71
N LEU A 170 -14.98 11.01 14.50
CA LEU A 170 -13.98 10.37 13.65
C LEU A 170 -13.62 8.97 14.15
N MET A 171 -13.45 8.79 15.47
CA MET A 171 -13.17 7.47 16.04
C MET A 171 -14.34 6.50 15.81
N VAL A 172 -15.58 6.96 16.03
CA VAL A 172 -16.79 6.16 15.81
C VAL A 172 -16.89 5.68 14.36
N GLU A 173 -16.66 6.54 13.37
CA GLU A 173 -16.70 6.15 11.95
C GLU A 173 -15.58 5.17 11.57
N ASN A 174 -14.39 5.34 12.15
CA ASN A 174 -13.29 4.38 11.97
C ASN A 174 -13.63 3.01 12.59
N PHE A 175 -14.15 2.97 13.82
CA PHE A 175 -14.50 1.71 14.49
C PHE A 175 -15.56 0.92 13.71
N LYS A 176 -16.57 1.58 13.15
CA LYS A 176 -17.55 0.95 12.24
C LYS A 176 -16.86 0.28 11.06
N ALA A 177 -15.89 0.97 10.44
CA ALA A 177 -15.14 0.43 9.30
C ALA A 177 -14.28 -0.77 9.70
N PHE A 178 -13.62 -0.69 10.85
CA PHE A 178 -12.76 -1.75 11.37
C PHE A 178 -13.56 -3.01 11.74
N ASP A 179 -14.76 -2.88 12.30
CA ASP A 179 -15.67 -4.01 12.54
C ASP A 179 -15.99 -4.76 11.25
N THR A 180 -16.35 -4.02 10.19
CA THR A 180 -16.59 -4.58 8.86
C THR A 180 -15.33 -5.24 8.27
N LEU A 181 -14.15 -4.66 8.49
CA LEU A 181 -12.89 -5.23 7.99
C LEU A 181 -12.49 -6.50 8.78
N ARG A 182 -12.68 -6.51 10.11
CA ARG A 182 -12.47 -7.69 10.97
C ARG A 182 -13.37 -8.84 10.55
N SER A 183 -14.63 -8.59 10.21
CA SER A 183 -15.55 -9.63 9.73
C SER A 183 -15.13 -10.24 8.39
N LYS A 184 -14.27 -9.57 7.61
CA LYS A 184 -13.67 -10.11 6.38
C LYS A 184 -12.43 -11.00 6.63
N GLY A 185 -11.90 -11.01 7.85
CA GLY A 185 -10.87 -11.96 8.31
C GLY A 185 -9.40 -11.60 7.98
N PHE A 186 -9.13 -10.55 7.20
CA PHE A 186 -7.76 -10.13 6.87
C PHE A 186 -7.25 -8.96 7.72
N PHE A 187 -8.14 -8.25 8.40
CA PHE A 187 -7.79 -7.07 9.19
C PHE A 187 -7.51 -7.46 10.63
N PHE A 188 -6.28 -7.20 11.10
CA PHE A 188 -5.79 -7.80 12.35
C PHE A 188 -5.52 -6.80 13.48
N GLY A 189 -5.63 -5.49 13.25
CA GLY A 189 -5.39 -4.52 14.31
C GLY A 189 -5.60 -3.07 13.93
N GLU A 190 -5.60 -2.23 14.95
CA GLU A 190 -5.71 -0.78 14.86
C GLU A 190 -4.86 -0.11 15.95
N MET A 191 -4.21 0.99 15.62
CA MET A 191 -3.39 1.78 16.53
C MET A 191 -3.75 3.25 16.41
N ILE A 192 -4.37 3.79 17.47
CA ILE A 192 -4.72 5.21 17.54
C ILE A 192 -3.43 6.02 17.63
N TRP A 193 -3.29 7.02 16.76
CA TRP A 193 -2.24 8.01 16.88
C TRP A 193 -2.80 9.25 17.57
N ASN A 194 -2.38 9.63 18.77
CA ASN A 194 -1.31 9.06 19.62
C ASN A 194 -1.85 8.75 21.03
N PHE A 195 -1.04 8.12 21.88
CA PHE A 195 -1.35 7.90 23.29
C PHE A 195 -1.56 9.21 24.06
N ALA A 196 -0.72 10.22 23.80
CA ALA A 196 -0.81 11.53 24.40
C ALA A 196 -0.16 12.61 23.51
N ASP A 197 -0.48 13.87 23.81
CA ASP A 197 0.13 15.07 23.24
C ASP A 197 1.66 15.04 23.38
N PHE A 198 2.37 15.52 22.36
CA PHE A 198 3.82 15.65 22.39
C PHE A 198 4.29 16.89 21.65
N ALA A 199 5.45 17.41 22.06
CA ALA A 199 6.03 18.59 21.43
C ALA A 199 6.57 18.28 20.03
N THR A 200 6.34 19.20 19.10
CA THR A 200 6.90 19.18 17.75
C THR A 200 7.66 20.47 17.46
N ASN A 201 8.47 20.49 16.39
CA ASN A 201 9.22 21.69 16.01
C ASN A 201 8.28 22.91 15.87
N MET A 202 8.76 24.08 16.32
CA MET A 202 7.97 25.32 16.38
C MET A 202 7.26 25.63 15.06
N GLY A 203 5.95 25.89 15.14
CA GLY A 203 5.07 26.17 14.00
C GLY A 203 4.06 25.06 13.68
N LYS A 204 4.15 23.90 14.35
CA LYS A 204 3.12 22.84 14.34
C LYS A 204 3.01 22.34 15.78
N TRP A 205 1.80 22.31 16.35
CA TRP A 205 1.51 21.56 17.57
C TRP A 205 0.69 20.34 17.16
N VAL A 206 1.10 19.14 17.58
CA VAL A 206 0.30 17.92 17.41
C VAL A 206 -0.33 17.60 18.76
N LEU A 207 -1.62 17.95 18.90
CA LEU A 207 -2.42 17.71 20.08
C LEU A 207 -3.36 16.52 19.82
N LYS A 208 -3.40 15.50 20.69
CA LYS A 208 -4.35 14.37 20.66
C LYS A 208 -4.46 13.48 21.92
N VAL A 209 -5.74 13.15 22.18
CA VAL A 209 -6.40 12.12 23.01
C VAL A 209 -6.62 12.48 24.49
N PHE A 210 -7.85 12.90 24.80
CA PHE A 210 -8.45 12.81 26.13
C PHE A 210 -9.50 11.69 26.13
N PHE A 211 -9.24 10.58 26.81
CA PHE A 211 -10.32 9.70 27.27
C PHE A 211 -10.84 10.27 28.59
N ASN A 212 -11.84 11.15 28.53
CA ASN A 212 -12.55 11.52 29.75
C ASN A 212 -13.60 10.44 30.02
N SER A 213 -13.29 9.48 30.89
CA SER A 213 -14.31 8.61 31.47
C SER A 213 -15.13 9.44 32.46
N GLN A 214 -16.30 9.90 32.03
CA GLN A 214 -17.37 10.24 32.97
C GLN A 214 -18.28 9.03 33.14
#